data_AF-A0A6G3ZAZ0-F1
#
_entry.id   AF-A0A6G3ZAZ0-F1
#
_cell.length_a   1.000
_cell.length_b   1.000
_cell.length_c   1.000
_cell.angle_alpha   90.00
_cell.angle_beta   90.00
_cell.angle_gamma   90.00
#
_symmetry.space_group_name_H-M   'P 1'
#
loop_
_entity.id
_entity.type
_entity.pdbx_description
1 polymer ?
#
loop_
_entity_poly.entity_id
_entity_poly.type
_entity_poly.pdbx_seq_one_letter_code
_entity_poly.pdbx_strand_id
1 'polypeptide(L)'
;MASAENCLENRLEPFRPQLLALDDEALAIAASKGLVRRAQKELQKGVVPQLQHSAESLVWDVDGFTVTLPPAGFLEAHCTCPAANVCRHLLVAYLWGRSQLLIHSQSTTPAAAAPPPQLPAYALADLVKWAGKPTVREALAFLNREPYEIEAAEAIIGRFPQANVTCRYFPATGLTGMLCSCKAHHVCLHQVATVLAGLRSQGIVLAFPESPSTPNANEASRASKTSEATATRVITHTQTLLKRTVAVGLLHLSSTSHEQFVTLSVSAQGAKLPRLALALRSIAADIDLSLKRDAAADTERLFGQMAHTFALCEALQQTAPSYPVHLVGQAKRHYDNMGRLKLIGMGAYPWQTQSGYSGLTVLFWDAVAQAFTEGNEQTCTTRYIDSYLPENPDEEDVQA
;
A
#
# COMPACT_ATOMS: atom_id res chain seq x y z
N MET A 1 20.57 40.76 17.35
CA MET A 1 20.16 39.40 16.97
C MET A 1 18.95 38.93 17.78
N ALA A 2 18.95 39.06 19.12
CA ALA A 2 17.81 38.73 19.98
C ALA A 2 16.43 39.30 19.57
N SER A 3 16.36 40.54 19.03
CA SER A 3 15.07 41.13 18.61
C SER A 3 14.48 40.50 17.35
N ALA A 4 15.30 39.97 16.43
CA ALA A 4 14.83 39.34 15.20
C ALA A 4 14.47 37.87 15.43
N GLU A 5 15.25 37.18 16.27
CA GLU A 5 14.97 35.80 16.71
C GLU A 5 13.67 35.75 17.53
N ASN A 6 13.46 36.67 18.48
CA ASN A 6 12.19 36.76 19.23
C ASN A 6 10.98 37.08 18.33
N CYS A 7 11.16 37.84 17.25
CA CYS A 7 10.09 38.13 16.29
C CYS A 7 9.73 36.90 15.45
N LEU A 8 10.72 36.06 15.13
CA LEU A 8 10.51 34.81 14.39
C LEU A 8 9.79 33.76 15.25
N GLU A 9 10.23 33.60 16.49
CA GLU A 9 9.63 32.65 17.43
C GLU A 9 8.16 33.00 17.72
N ASN A 10 7.86 34.26 18.02
CA ASN A 10 6.48 34.72 18.23
C ASN A 10 5.54 34.40 17.06
N ARG A 11 6.08 34.24 15.84
CA ARG A 11 5.31 33.87 14.65
C ARG A 11 5.14 32.37 14.49
N LEU A 12 6.07 31.55 14.98
CA LEU A 12 6.00 30.09 14.92
C LEU A 12 5.26 29.49 16.11
N GLU A 13 5.29 30.16 17.27
CA GLU A 13 4.71 29.69 18.53
C GLU A 13 3.23 29.30 18.42
N PRO A 14 2.35 30.04 17.71
CA PRO A 14 0.96 29.62 17.51
C PRO A 14 0.80 28.27 16.79
N PHE A 15 1.82 27.87 16.03
CA PHE A 15 1.87 26.62 15.28
C PHE A 15 2.79 25.57 15.91
N ARG A 16 3.25 25.79 17.15
CA ARG A 16 4.05 24.82 17.91
C ARG A 16 3.46 23.40 17.88
N PRO A 17 2.16 23.16 18.14
CA PRO A 17 1.64 21.81 18.14
C PRO A 17 1.73 21.14 16.76
N GLN A 18 1.58 21.87 15.65
CA GLN A 18 1.71 21.33 14.29
C GLN A 18 3.17 21.06 13.90
N LEU A 19 4.09 21.95 14.29
CA LEU A 19 5.51 21.82 13.98
C LEU A 19 6.21 20.75 14.82
N LEU A 20 5.73 20.51 16.05
CA LEU A 20 6.22 19.44 16.92
C LEU A 20 5.43 18.14 16.78
N ALA A 21 4.37 18.08 15.97
CA ALA A 21 3.54 16.88 15.83
C ALA A 21 4.29 15.70 15.20
N LEU A 22 5.12 15.93 14.18
CA LEU A 22 5.80 14.85 13.45
C LEU A 22 7.30 14.83 13.76
N ASP A 23 7.78 13.69 14.24
CA ASP A 23 9.20 13.35 14.37
C ASP A 23 9.80 12.92 13.01
N ASP A 24 11.12 12.66 12.99
CA ASP A 24 11.81 12.26 11.75
C ASP A 24 11.30 10.92 11.19
N GLU A 25 10.88 10.00 12.06
CA GLU A 25 10.30 8.73 11.62
C GLU A 25 8.93 8.92 10.97
N ALA A 26 8.07 9.77 11.56
CA ALA A 26 6.78 10.15 11.00
C ALA A 26 6.95 10.83 9.63
N LEU A 27 7.89 11.76 9.50
CA LEU A 27 8.21 12.39 8.22
C LEU A 27 8.72 11.36 7.19
N ALA A 28 9.49 10.36 7.63
CA ALA A 28 9.95 9.29 6.76
C ALA A 28 8.82 8.36 6.29
N ILE A 29 7.78 8.16 7.11
CA ILE A 29 6.55 7.45 6.74
C ILE A 29 5.72 8.27 5.76
N ALA A 30 5.54 9.58 6.03
CA ALA A 30 4.73 10.48 5.20
C ALA A 30 5.36 10.73 3.82
N ALA A 31 6.68 10.72 3.72
CA ALA A 31 7.42 10.92 2.48
C ALA A 31 8.29 9.70 2.14
N SER A 32 9.61 9.83 2.32
CA SER A 32 10.56 8.72 2.26
C SER A 32 11.82 9.07 3.05
N LYS A 33 12.49 8.04 3.60
CA LYS A 33 13.79 8.21 4.29
C LYS A 33 14.81 8.99 3.45
N GLY A 34 14.85 8.76 2.14
CA GLY A 34 15.76 9.44 1.22
C GLY A 34 15.43 10.92 0.99
N LEU A 35 14.15 11.33 1.06
CA LEU A 35 13.77 12.74 0.98
C LEU A 35 14.07 13.49 2.27
N VAL A 36 13.77 12.89 3.43
CA VAL A 36 14.06 13.49 4.75
C VAL A 36 15.57 13.76 4.89
N ARG A 37 16.42 12.77 4.56
CA ARG A 37 17.89 12.94 4.61
C ARG A 37 18.39 14.03 3.67
N ARG A 38 17.78 14.19 2.50
CA ARG A 38 18.14 15.27 1.55
C ARG A 38 17.76 16.64 2.07
N ALA A 39 16.56 16.79 2.63
CA ALA A 39 16.11 18.04 3.26
C ALA A 39 17.01 18.44 4.45
N GLN A 40 17.35 17.49 5.34
CA GLN A 40 18.28 17.73 6.45
C GLN A 40 19.66 18.19 5.95
N LYS A 41 20.19 17.57 4.88
CA LYS A 41 21.49 17.95 4.30
C LYS A 41 21.48 19.38 3.73
N GLU A 42 20.33 19.90 3.32
CA GLU A 42 20.23 21.27 2.81
C GLU A 42 20.18 22.32 3.90
N LEU A 43 19.48 22.04 4.99
CA LEU A 43 19.56 22.87 6.19
C LEU A 43 21.01 22.95 6.69
N GLN A 44 21.74 21.83 6.68
CA GLN A 44 23.17 21.80 7.01
C GLN A 44 24.05 22.59 6.03
N LYS A 45 23.63 22.73 4.77
CA LYS A 45 24.31 23.55 3.75
C LYS A 45 23.96 25.04 3.83
N GLY A 46 23.10 25.43 4.78
CA GLY A 46 22.73 26.83 5.00
C GLY A 46 21.51 27.30 4.21
N VAL A 47 20.67 26.39 3.70
CA VAL A 47 19.36 26.78 3.13
C VAL A 47 18.47 27.25 4.29
N VAL A 48 18.02 28.50 4.22
CA VAL A 48 17.14 29.12 5.24
C VAL A 48 15.82 29.52 4.58
N PRO A 49 14.72 28.81 4.86
CA PRO A 49 13.38 29.20 4.45
C PRO A 49 13.02 30.61 4.94
N GLN A 50 12.48 31.44 4.06
CA GLN A 50 12.04 32.78 4.44
C GLN A 50 10.58 32.76 4.87
N LEU A 51 10.32 32.91 6.17
CA LEU A 51 8.96 32.92 6.71
C LEU A 51 8.20 34.20 6.32
N GLN A 52 7.20 34.05 5.45
CA GLN A 52 6.23 35.07 5.07
C GLN A 52 5.07 35.10 6.08
N HIS A 53 4.43 36.26 6.26
CA HIS A 53 3.41 36.42 7.30
C HIS A 53 2.04 35.96 6.78
N SER A 54 1.37 35.11 7.56
CA SER A 54 -0.04 34.77 7.37
C SER A 54 -0.62 34.44 8.75
N ALA A 55 -1.79 34.99 9.06
CA ALA A 55 -2.44 34.84 10.37
C ALA A 55 -3.01 33.43 10.59
N GLU A 56 -3.30 32.70 9.51
CA GLU A 56 -4.01 31.42 9.55
C GLU A 56 -3.13 30.24 9.11
N SER A 57 -1.96 30.49 8.54
CA SER A 57 -1.04 29.44 8.07
C SER A 57 0.40 29.93 8.12
N LEU A 58 1.36 29.01 8.20
CA LEU A 58 2.76 29.37 8.00
C LEU A 58 3.11 29.26 6.52
N VAL A 59 3.67 30.33 5.96
CA VAL A 59 4.06 30.39 4.57
C VAL A 59 5.56 30.63 4.51
N TRP A 60 6.31 29.81 3.78
CA TRP A 60 7.73 30.00 3.56
C TRP A 60 8.06 30.08 2.07
N ASP A 61 9.05 30.90 1.74
CA ASP A 61 9.77 30.75 0.47
C ASP A 61 10.96 29.80 0.66
N VAL A 62 11.06 28.79 -0.20
CA VAL A 62 12.17 27.85 -0.26
C VAL A 62 12.57 27.67 -1.72
N ASP A 63 13.77 28.17 -2.08
CA ASP A 63 14.30 28.13 -3.45
C ASP A 63 13.33 28.72 -4.50
N GLY A 64 12.57 29.77 -4.15
CA GLY A 64 11.58 30.40 -5.02
C GLY A 64 10.25 29.65 -5.14
N PHE A 65 10.06 28.58 -4.36
CA PHE A 65 8.76 27.92 -4.21
C PHE A 65 8.11 28.29 -2.88
N THR A 66 6.80 28.54 -2.93
CA THR A 66 6.00 28.84 -1.75
C THR A 66 5.53 27.55 -1.11
N VAL A 67 5.85 27.36 0.17
CA VAL A 67 5.39 26.26 1.02
C VAL A 67 4.38 26.81 2.03
N THR A 68 3.21 26.20 2.10
CA THR A 68 2.15 26.58 3.04
C THR A 68 1.84 25.42 3.99
N LEU A 69 2.00 25.65 5.30
CA LEU A 69 1.56 24.75 6.36
C LEU A 69 0.27 25.30 6.98
N PRO A 70 -0.88 24.65 6.75
CA PRO A 70 -2.14 25.06 7.36
C PRO A 70 -2.24 24.61 8.84
N PRO A 71 -3.26 25.09 9.58
CA PRO A 71 -3.51 24.66 10.96
C PRO A 71 -3.77 23.15 11.09
N ALA A 72 -4.25 22.53 10.02
CA ALA A 72 -4.47 21.08 9.92
C ALA A 72 -3.18 20.25 9.97
N GLY A 73 -2.01 20.88 9.80
CA GLY A 73 -0.70 20.25 9.97
C GLY A 73 -0.06 19.77 8.68
N PHE A 74 1.02 18.99 8.83
CA PHE A 74 1.96 18.66 7.74
C PHE A 74 1.34 17.88 6.59
N LEU A 75 0.38 17.00 6.85
CA LEU A 75 -0.22 16.15 5.80
C LEU A 75 -1.08 16.95 4.80
N GLU A 76 -1.59 18.09 5.24
CA GLU A 76 -2.36 19.04 4.43
C GLU A 76 -1.49 20.22 3.96
N ALA A 77 -0.16 20.13 4.14
CA ALA A 77 0.75 21.16 3.66
C ALA A 77 0.92 21.06 2.14
N HIS A 78 1.06 22.22 1.50
CA HIS A 78 1.14 22.34 0.05
C HIS A 78 2.39 23.11 -0.35
N CYS A 79 2.93 22.80 -1.53
CA CYS A 79 4.05 23.52 -2.12
C CYS A 79 3.75 23.83 -3.59
N THR A 80 4.15 24.99 -4.09
CA THR A 80 3.94 25.39 -5.49
C THR A 80 4.87 24.70 -6.49
N CYS A 81 5.71 23.76 -6.05
CA CYS A 81 6.59 22.99 -6.93
C CYS A 81 5.83 21.88 -7.69
N PRO A 82 6.36 21.34 -8.80
CA PRO A 82 5.66 20.36 -9.65
C PRO A 82 5.53 18.95 -9.04
N ALA A 83 5.97 18.75 -7.79
CA ALA A 83 5.86 17.45 -7.13
C ALA A 83 4.40 17.16 -6.75
N ALA A 84 3.91 15.96 -7.09
CA ALA A 84 2.52 15.57 -6.84
C ALA A 84 2.18 15.29 -5.36
N ASN A 85 3.19 15.10 -4.50
CA ASN A 85 3.05 14.76 -3.08
C ASN A 85 4.09 15.55 -2.25
N VAL A 86 4.40 15.09 -1.03
CA VAL A 86 5.45 15.67 -0.17
C VAL A 86 6.77 15.82 -0.92
N CYS A 87 7.23 17.07 -1.01
CA CYS A 87 8.43 17.45 -1.75
C CYS A 87 9.58 17.82 -0.80
N ARG A 88 10.76 18.04 -1.39
CA ARG A 88 11.95 18.49 -0.67
C ARG A 88 11.74 19.84 0.02
N HIS A 89 11.16 20.82 -0.68
CA HIS A 89 10.93 22.17 -0.15
C HIS A 89 10.04 22.17 1.09
N LEU A 90 8.98 21.36 1.06
CA LEU A 90 8.04 21.22 2.17
C LEU A 90 8.73 20.62 3.40
N LEU A 91 9.53 19.56 3.21
CA LEU A 91 10.34 18.97 4.28
C LEU A 91 11.37 19.96 4.84
N VAL A 92 12.05 20.72 3.98
CA VAL A 92 13.02 21.75 4.39
C VAL A 92 12.34 22.83 5.24
N ALA A 93 11.21 23.37 4.79
CA ALA A 93 10.43 24.37 5.55
C ALA A 93 9.98 23.84 6.92
N TYR A 94 9.38 22.63 6.95
CA TYR A 94 8.88 22.04 8.18
C TYR A 94 10.00 21.73 9.18
N LEU A 95 11.07 21.06 8.72
CA LEU A 95 12.22 20.72 9.57
C LEU A 95 12.91 21.99 10.11
N TRP A 96 13.01 23.04 9.28
CA TRP A 96 13.54 24.31 9.73
C TRP A 96 12.66 24.95 10.80
N GLY A 97 11.35 25.09 10.56
CA GLY A 97 10.41 25.66 11.54
C GLY A 97 10.41 24.89 12.85
N ARG A 98 10.43 23.56 12.78
CA ARG A 98 10.56 22.68 13.96
C ARG A 98 11.87 22.92 14.71
N SER A 99 12.99 23.07 14.01
CA SER A 99 14.30 23.31 14.63
C SER A 99 14.37 24.65 15.39
N GLN A 100 13.73 25.70 14.89
CA GLN A 100 13.70 27.01 15.55
C GLN A 100 13.01 26.92 16.93
N LEU A 101 11.90 26.17 17.02
CA LEU A 101 11.20 25.94 18.29
C LEU A 101 12.00 25.08 19.27
N LEU A 102 12.75 24.09 18.77
CA LEU A 102 13.55 23.19 19.60
C LEU A 102 14.81 23.86 20.16
N ILE A 103 15.48 24.73 19.37
CA ILE A 103 16.66 25.49 19.80
C ILE A 103 16.33 26.38 21.00
N HIS A 104 15.17 27.04 20.99
CA HIS A 104 14.78 27.94 22.08
C HIS A 104 14.29 27.21 23.34
N SER A 105 13.72 26.01 23.19
CA SER A 105 13.24 25.19 24.30
C SER A 105 14.37 24.62 25.19
N GLN A 106 15.64 24.69 24.76
CA GLN A 106 16.81 24.31 25.57
C GLN A 106 17.22 25.39 26.59
N SER A 107 16.61 26.59 26.53
CA SER A 107 16.87 27.71 27.45
C SER A 107 16.01 27.67 28.72
N THR A 108 14.99 26.81 28.76
CA THR A 108 14.08 26.67 29.89
C THR A 108 14.23 25.28 30.51
N THR A 109 14.38 25.27 31.83
CA THR A 109 14.48 24.13 32.76
C THR A 109 13.75 22.87 32.27
N PRO A 110 14.32 21.65 32.42
CA PRO A 110 13.70 20.41 31.94
C PRO A 110 12.25 20.32 32.41
N ALA A 111 11.33 20.48 31.46
CA ALA A 111 9.92 20.31 31.68
C ALA A 111 9.69 18.88 32.19
N ALA A 112 9.04 18.77 33.36
CA ALA A 112 8.56 17.49 33.88
C ALA A 112 7.88 16.73 32.75
N ALA A 113 8.27 15.46 32.55
CA ALA A 113 7.76 14.60 31.49
C ALA A 113 6.25 14.75 31.39
N ALA A 114 5.78 15.32 30.28
CA ALA A 114 4.36 15.47 30.03
C ALA A 114 3.70 14.08 30.16
N PRO A 115 2.50 13.99 30.75
CA PRO A 115 1.80 12.72 30.85
C PRO A 115 1.69 12.08 29.46
N PRO A 116 1.83 10.75 29.36
CA PRO A 116 1.77 10.07 28.07
C PRO A 116 0.47 10.41 27.34
N PRO A 117 0.51 10.62 26.02
CA PRO A 117 -0.62 11.07 25.24
C PRO A 117 -1.75 10.05 25.36
N GLN A 118 -2.94 10.57 25.65
CA GLN A 118 -4.17 9.77 25.73
C GLN A 118 -5.02 10.02 24.49
N LEU A 119 -5.79 9.00 24.10
CA LEU A 119 -6.77 9.14 23.04
C LEU A 119 -8.00 9.83 23.61
N PRO A 120 -8.63 10.75 22.87
CA PRO A 120 -9.98 11.15 23.16
C PRO A 120 -10.88 9.90 23.22
N ALA A 121 -11.88 9.92 24.09
CA ALA A 121 -12.87 8.84 24.21
C ALA A 121 -13.82 8.82 22.99
N TYR A 122 -13.29 8.49 21.82
CA TYR A 122 -14.04 8.40 20.57
C TYR A 122 -15.16 7.37 20.71
N ALA A 123 -16.39 7.77 20.37
CA ALA A 123 -17.49 6.82 20.34
C ALA A 123 -17.40 5.92 19.10
N LEU A 124 -18.01 4.74 19.16
CA LEU A 124 -18.06 3.83 18.01
C LEU A 124 -18.72 4.50 16.79
N ALA A 125 -19.72 5.36 17.00
CA ALA A 125 -20.39 6.11 15.93
C ALA A 125 -19.42 7.03 15.16
N ASP A 126 -18.49 7.69 15.87
CA ASP A 126 -17.51 8.60 15.26
C ASP A 126 -16.50 7.83 14.41
N LEU A 127 -16.04 6.68 14.91
CA LEU A 127 -15.14 5.80 14.15
C LEU A 127 -15.83 5.23 12.91
N VAL A 128 -17.12 4.88 13.01
CA VAL A 128 -17.92 4.42 11.87
C VAL A 128 -18.11 5.53 10.83
N LYS A 129 -18.32 6.78 11.27
CA LYS A 129 -18.42 7.94 10.37
C LYS A 129 -17.09 8.22 9.66
N TRP A 130 -15.97 8.04 10.35
CA TRP A 130 -14.64 8.28 9.82
C TRP A 130 -14.13 7.20 8.86
N ALA A 131 -14.20 5.92 9.26
CA ALA A 131 -13.58 4.81 8.53
C ALA A 131 -14.58 3.89 7.79
N GLY A 132 -15.88 4.05 8.06
CA GLY A 132 -16.92 3.16 7.57
C GLY A 132 -17.13 1.91 8.44
N LYS A 133 -18.40 1.50 8.56
CA LYS A 133 -18.81 0.30 9.31
C LYS A 133 -18.04 -0.99 8.99
N PRO A 134 -17.76 -1.35 7.71
CA PRO A 134 -17.03 -2.59 7.41
C PRO A 134 -15.61 -2.57 7.96
N THR A 135 -14.89 -1.45 7.79
CA THR A 135 -13.51 -1.27 8.24
C THR A 135 -13.39 -1.33 9.76
N VAL A 136 -14.30 -0.68 10.50
CA VAL A 136 -14.31 -0.72 11.96
C VAL A 136 -14.59 -2.14 12.48
N ARG A 137 -15.51 -2.86 11.84
CA ARG A 137 -15.80 -4.25 12.21
C ARG A 137 -14.62 -5.18 11.94
N GLU A 138 -13.95 -5.00 10.79
CA GLU A 138 -12.78 -5.77 10.43
C GLU A 138 -11.60 -5.47 11.36
N ALA A 139 -11.38 -4.22 11.74
CA ALA A 139 -10.36 -3.81 12.69
C ALA A 139 -10.58 -4.41 14.09
N LEU A 140 -11.83 -4.46 14.58
CA LEU A 140 -12.17 -5.13 15.84
C LEU A 140 -11.89 -6.64 15.77
N ALA A 141 -12.25 -7.30 14.67
CA ALA A 141 -11.95 -8.72 14.47
C ALA A 141 -10.45 -9.00 14.37
N PHE A 142 -9.72 -8.10 13.69
CA PHE A 142 -8.27 -8.15 13.53
C PHE A 142 -7.55 -8.10 14.89
N LEU A 143 -7.91 -7.15 15.75
CA LEU A 143 -7.35 -7.03 17.10
C LEU A 143 -7.67 -8.23 18.02
N ASN A 144 -8.70 -9.00 17.71
CA ASN A 144 -9.04 -10.21 18.47
C ASN A 144 -8.28 -11.45 17.98
N ARG A 145 -7.73 -11.42 16.75
CA ARG A 145 -7.06 -12.55 16.11
C ARG A 145 -5.54 -12.42 16.13
N GLU A 146 -5.02 -11.20 16.03
CA GLU A 146 -3.60 -10.94 15.86
C GLU A 146 -3.00 -10.22 17.08
N PRO A 147 -1.76 -10.56 17.46
CA PRO A 147 -1.05 -9.85 18.51
C PRO A 147 -0.70 -8.43 18.04
N TYR A 148 -0.80 -7.48 18.97
CA TYR A 148 -0.48 -6.09 18.73
C TYR A 148 0.25 -5.50 19.94
N GLU A 149 1.07 -4.49 19.69
CA GLU A 149 1.76 -3.72 20.73
C GLU A 149 1.35 -2.25 20.62
N ILE A 150 1.02 -1.64 21.76
CA ILE A 150 0.71 -0.21 21.84
C ILE A 150 1.72 0.45 22.76
N GLU A 151 2.41 1.44 22.23
CA GLU A 151 3.37 2.27 22.94
C GLU A 151 2.87 3.71 22.95
N ALA A 152 2.78 4.33 24.13
CA ALA A 152 2.43 5.73 24.28
C ALA A 152 3.70 6.51 24.67
N ALA A 153 4.30 7.21 23.71
CA ALA A 153 5.47 8.05 23.89
C ALA A 153 5.10 9.51 23.58
N GLU A 154 5.66 10.13 22.54
CA GLU A 154 5.19 11.44 22.02
C GLU A 154 3.96 11.29 21.11
N ALA A 155 3.76 10.07 20.60
CA ALA A 155 2.62 9.64 19.81
C ALA A 155 2.13 8.29 20.35
N ILE A 156 0.90 7.91 19.99
CA ILE A 156 0.42 6.55 20.24
C ILE A 156 0.80 5.71 19.03
N ILE A 157 1.65 4.71 19.25
CA ILE A 157 2.22 3.87 18.22
C ILE A 157 1.61 2.48 18.35
N GLY A 158 0.82 2.08 17.35
CA GLY A 158 0.36 0.72 17.15
C GLY A 158 1.33 -0.05 16.26
N ARG A 159 1.92 -1.12 16.80
CA ARG A 159 2.75 -2.07 16.04
C ARG A 159 1.96 -3.36 15.86
N PHE A 160 1.90 -3.82 14.62
CA PHE A 160 1.25 -5.07 14.23
C PHE A 160 2.32 -6.00 13.64
N PRO A 161 2.98 -6.83 14.46
CA PRO A 161 4.14 -7.61 14.03
C PRO A 161 3.85 -8.56 12.87
N GLN A 162 2.67 -9.21 12.89
CA GLN A 162 2.26 -10.14 11.82
C GLN A 162 2.02 -9.44 10.48
N ALA A 163 1.49 -8.21 10.51
CA ALA A 163 1.32 -7.40 9.30
C ALA A 163 2.58 -6.63 8.89
N ASN A 164 3.63 -6.59 9.73
CA ASN A 164 4.79 -5.72 9.60
C ASN A 164 4.39 -4.24 9.36
N VAL A 165 3.35 -3.79 10.05
CA VAL A 165 2.82 -2.43 9.94
C VAL A 165 2.96 -1.69 11.26
N THR A 166 3.41 -0.44 11.16
CA THR A 166 3.41 0.53 12.25
C THR A 166 2.48 1.67 11.89
N CYS A 167 1.66 2.07 12.85
CA CYS A 167 0.75 3.18 12.70
C CYS A 167 0.87 4.11 13.91
N ARG A 168 0.85 5.40 13.64
CA ARG A 168 1.10 6.46 14.61
C ARG A 168 -0.08 7.42 14.64
N TYR A 169 -0.61 7.63 15.83
CA TYR A 169 -1.61 8.64 16.13
C TYR A 169 -0.94 9.80 16.86
N PHE A 170 -1.15 11.01 16.35
CA PHE A 170 -0.65 12.25 16.94
C PHE A 170 -1.83 13.01 17.56
N PRO A 171 -1.81 13.31 18.86
CA PRO A 171 -2.90 14.04 19.53
C PRO A 171 -3.19 15.41 18.90
N ALA A 172 -2.16 16.11 18.43
CA ALA A 172 -2.28 17.45 17.84
C ALA A 172 -3.11 17.49 16.54
N THR A 173 -3.08 16.41 15.76
CA THR A 173 -3.75 16.34 14.44
C THR A 173 -5.00 15.48 14.43
N GLY A 174 -5.28 14.74 15.52
CA GLY A 174 -6.42 13.84 15.62
C GLY A 174 -6.42 12.71 14.59
N LEU A 175 -7.61 12.23 14.23
CA LEU A 175 -7.81 11.06 13.34
C LEU A 175 -7.34 11.29 11.89
N THR A 176 -7.42 12.52 11.39
CA THR A 176 -7.02 12.87 10.01
C THR A 176 -5.52 12.86 9.82
N GLY A 177 -4.76 13.18 10.87
CA GLY A 177 -3.29 13.20 10.83
C GLY A 177 -2.61 11.85 11.09
N MET A 178 -3.35 10.75 11.16
CA MET A 178 -2.78 9.43 11.45
C MET A 178 -1.89 8.93 10.31
N LEU A 179 -0.69 8.47 10.65
CA LEU A 179 0.24 7.92 9.69
C LEU A 179 0.34 6.40 9.82
N CYS A 180 0.35 5.71 8.69
CA CYS A 180 0.48 4.27 8.65
C CYS A 180 1.51 3.84 7.62
N SER A 181 2.42 2.95 8.01
CA SER A 181 3.48 2.45 7.13
C SER A 181 2.97 1.62 5.94
N CYS A 182 1.69 1.22 5.93
CA CYS A 182 1.07 0.52 4.82
C CYS A 182 0.84 1.39 3.56
N LYS A 183 1.01 2.72 3.66
CA LYS A 183 0.90 3.69 2.55
C LYS A 183 -0.43 3.68 1.79
N ALA A 184 -1.52 3.28 2.44
CA ALA A 184 -2.85 3.37 1.85
C ALA A 184 -3.26 4.84 1.65
N HIS A 185 -3.89 5.14 0.51
CA HIS A 185 -4.40 6.48 0.17
C HIS A 185 -5.69 6.87 0.93
N HIS A 186 -6.31 5.93 1.65
CA HIS A 186 -7.54 6.12 2.43
C HIS A 186 -7.37 5.53 3.82
N VAL A 187 -8.35 5.80 4.70
CA VAL A 187 -8.38 5.26 6.06
C VAL A 187 -8.26 3.74 6.02
N CYS A 188 -7.13 3.24 6.50
CA CYS A 188 -6.81 1.81 6.43
C CYS A 188 -7.20 1.09 7.72
N LEU A 189 -7.33 -0.23 7.62
CA LEU A 189 -7.61 -1.10 8.76
C LEU A 189 -6.67 -0.84 9.95
N HIS A 190 -5.37 -0.66 9.70
CA HIS A 190 -4.36 -0.47 10.75
C HIS A 190 -4.52 0.85 11.51
N GLN A 191 -4.98 1.92 10.84
CA GLN A 191 -5.27 3.20 11.51
C GLN A 191 -6.42 3.02 12.50
N VAL A 192 -7.51 2.37 12.06
CA VAL A 192 -8.65 2.07 12.92
C VAL A 192 -8.25 1.12 14.05
N ALA A 193 -7.47 0.09 13.75
CA ALA A 193 -6.97 -0.87 14.74
C ALA A 193 -6.08 -0.18 15.79
N THR A 194 -5.27 0.81 15.41
CA THR A 194 -4.42 1.56 16.36
C THR A 194 -5.26 2.39 17.32
N VAL A 195 -6.30 3.07 16.83
CA VAL A 195 -7.22 3.83 17.70
C VAL A 195 -7.96 2.89 18.66
N LEU A 196 -8.49 1.78 18.15
CA LEU A 196 -9.21 0.80 18.96
C LEU A 196 -8.30 0.12 20.00
N ALA A 197 -7.07 -0.23 19.63
CA ALA A 197 -6.09 -0.81 20.54
C ALA A 197 -5.64 0.20 21.62
N GLY A 198 -5.47 1.47 21.25
CA GLY A 198 -5.18 2.55 22.19
C GLY A 198 -6.34 2.80 23.17
N LEU A 199 -7.60 2.81 22.70
CA LEU A 199 -8.77 2.88 23.57
C LEU A 199 -8.84 1.69 24.53
N ARG A 200 -8.55 0.47 24.06
CA ARG A 200 -8.48 -0.73 24.92
C ARG A 200 -7.41 -0.60 26.00
N SER A 201 -6.25 -0.02 25.68
CA SER A 201 -5.18 0.21 26.67
C SER A 201 -5.60 1.21 27.78
N GLN A 202 -6.57 2.07 27.50
CA GLN A 202 -7.17 3.01 28.44
C GLN A 202 -8.42 2.45 29.14
N GLY A 203 -8.73 1.16 28.95
CA GLY A 203 -9.91 0.50 29.54
C GLY A 203 -11.22 0.73 28.78
N ILE A 204 -11.19 1.43 27.64
CA ILE A 204 -12.37 1.68 26.81
C ILE A 204 -12.50 0.57 25.78
N VAL A 205 -13.40 -0.38 26.05
CA VAL A 205 -13.69 -1.48 25.12
C VAL A 205 -14.93 -1.14 24.29
N LEU A 206 -14.71 -0.74 23.05
CA LEU A 206 -15.78 -0.57 22.08
C LEU A 206 -16.11 -1.93 21.44
N ALA A 207 -17.38 -2.28 21.45
CA ALA A 207 -17.92 -3.42 20.72
C ALA A 207 -19.13 -2.96 19.92
N PHE A 208 -19.33 -3.52 18.72
CA PHE A 208 -20.67 -3.43 18.13
C PHE A 208 -21.63 -4.21 19.03
N PRO A 209 -22.85 -3.69 19.29
CA PRO A 209 -23.88 -4.51 19.92
C PRO A 209 -23.99 -5.79 19.11
N GLU A 210 -23.85 -6.93 19.79
CA GLU A 210 -23.86 -8.25 19.17
C GLU A 210 -25.10 -8.36 18.28
N SER A 211 -24.91 -8.26 16.97
CA SER A 211 -25.80 -8.97 16.07
C SER A 211 -25.45 -10.43 16.28
N PRO A 212 -26.42 -11.29 16.66
CA PRO A 212 -26.15 -12.58 17.29
C PRO A 212 -25.07 -13.34 16.51
N SER A 213 -23.86 -13.32 17.05
CA SER A 213 -22.70 -13.98 16.48
C SER A 213 -22.57 -15.36 17.11
N THR A 214 -23.47 -16.22 16.71
CA THR A 214 -23.10 -17.53 16.18
C THR A 214 -23.81 -17.61 14.84
N PRO A 215 -23.13 -17.86 13.70
CA PRO A 215 -23.87 -18.35 12.56
C PRO A 215 -24.50 -19.66 13.03
N ASN A 216 -25.81 -19.65 13.21
CA ASN A 216 -26.54 -20.89 13.40
C ASN A 216 -26.13 -21.78 12.22
N ALA A 217 -25.86 -23.08 12.43
CA ALA A 217 -25.34 -23.97 11.37
C ALA A 217 -26.17 -23.90 10.06
N ASN A 218 -27.43 -23.47 10.16
CA ASN A 218 -28.35 -23.17 9.07
C ASN A 218 -28.04 -21.89 8.27
N GLU A 219 -27.52 -20.82 8.88
CA GLU A 219 -27.16 -19.56 8.18
C GLU A 219 -25.77 -19.62 7.56
N ALA A 220 -24.78 -20.26 8.21
CA ALA A 220 -23.51 -20.59 7.55
C ALA A 220 -23.72 -21.55 6.37
N SER A 221 -24.60 -22.56 6.53
CA SER A 221 -24.99 -23.42 5.41
C SER A 221 -25.71 -22.64 4.30
N ARG A 222 -26.57 -21.66 4.61
CA ARG A 222 -27.24 -20.84 3.58
C ARG A 222 -26.26 -19.90 2.88
N ALA A 223 -25.40 -19.21 3.61
CA ALA A 223 -24.38 -18.31 3.05
C ALA A 223 -23.31 -19.06 2.25
N SER A 224 -22.88 -20.25 2.70
CA SER A 224 -21.98 -21.14 1.94
C SER A 224 -22.64 -21.61 0.66
N LYS A 225 -23.89 -22.11 0.74
CA LYS A 225 -24.67 -22.53 -0.46
C LYS A 225 -24.89 -21.37 -1.44
N THR A 226 -25.16 -20.16 -0.96
CA THR A 226 -25.32 -18.98 -1.83
C THR A 226 -23.99 -18.55 -2.45
N SER A 227 -22.89 -18.60 -1.71
CA SER A 227 -21.54 -18.31 -2.21
C SER A 227 -21.08 -19.36 -3.24
N GLU A 228 -21.31 -20.65 -2.97
CA GLU A 228 -21.02 -21.77 -3.86
C GLU A 228 -21.84 -21.66 -5.16
N ALA A 229 -23.15 -21.42 -5.05
CA ALA A 229 -24.02 -21.22 -6.21
C ALA A 229 -23.61 -20.00 -7.05
N THR A 230 -23.11 -18.94 -6.40
CA THR A 230 -22.59 -17.74 -7.09
C THR A 230 -21.29 -18.07 -7.82
N ALA A 231 -20.36 -18.78 -7.19
CA ALA A 231 -19.11 -19.22 -7.82
C ALA A 231 -19.37 -20.12 -9.03
N THR A 232 -20.24 -21.12 -8.91
CA THR A 232 -20.61 -22.00 -10.03
C THR A 232 -21.23 -21.21 -11.19
N ARG A 233 -22.13 -20.25 -10.90
CA ARG A 233 -22.71 -19.38 -11.94
C ARG A 233 -21.65 -18.57 -12.67
N VAL A 234 -20.70 -17.98 -11.94
CA VAL A 234 -19.61 -17.20 -12.54
C VAL A 234 -18.73 -18.08 -13.43
N ILE A 235 -18.39 -19.29 -12.99
CA ILE A 235 -17.57 -20.23 -13.77
C ILE A 235 -18.30 -20.61 -15.07
N THR A 236 -19.58 -21.01 -14.99
CA THR A 236 -20.38 -21.37 -16.17
C THR A 236 -20.56 -20.20 -17.12
N HIS A 237 -20.80 -18.99 -16.60
CA HIS A 237 -20.93 -17.80 -17.42
C HIS A 237 -19.61 -17.43 -18.11
N THR A 238 -18.48 -17.65 -17.43
CA THR A 238 -17.14 -17.45 -18.01
C THR A 238 -16.90 -18.37 -19.19
N GLN A 239 -17.17 -19.66 -19.03
CA GLN A 239 -17.07 -20.61 -20.14
C GLN A 239 -17.96 -20.25 -21.32
N THR A 240 -19.20 -19.83 -21.05
CA THR A 240 -20.14 -19.42 -22.08
C THR A 240 -19.63 -18.20 -22.84
N LEU A 241 -19.12 -17.20 -22.13
CA LEU A 241 -18.53 -16.00 -22.72
C LEU A 241 -17.30 -16.36 -23.57
N LEU A 242 -16.37 -17.16 -23.04
CA LEU A 242 -15.18 -17.61 -23.79
C LEU A 242 -15.55 -18.34 -25.09
N LYS A 243 -16.46 -19.33 -25.02
CA LYS A 243 -16.95 -20.06 -26.20
C LYS A 243 -17.59 -19.12 -27.23
N ARG A 244 -18.44 -18.20 -26.78
CA ARG A 244 -19.12 -17.24 -27.66
C ARG A 244 -18.11 -16.32 -28.34
N THR A 245 -17.15 -15.78 -27.59
CA THR A 245 -16.14 -14.86 -28.12
C THR A 245 -15.26 -15.55 -29.16
N VAL A 246 -14.85 -16.81 -28.92
CA VAL A 246 -14.12 -17.60 -29.93
C VAL A 246 -14.98 -17.90 -31.15
N ALA A 247 -16.27 -18.23 -30.98
CA ALA A 247 -17.18 -18.51 -32.09
C ALA A 247 -17.46 -17.29 -32.98
N VAL A 248 -17.51 -16.08 -32.38
CA VAL A 248 -17.61 -14.81 -33.13
C VAL A 248 -16.31 -14.49 -33.87
N GLY A 249 -15.17 -14.93 -33.34
CA GLY A 249 -13.84 -14.73 -33.92
C GLY A 249 -13.11 -13.54 -33.28
N LEU A 250 -11.83 -13.74 -32.96
CA LEU A 250 -11.00 -12.75 -32.26
C LEU A 250 -10.70 -11.48 -33.07
N LEU A 251 -10.89 -11.52 -34.39
CA LEU A 251 -10.78 -10.34 -35.25
C LEU A 251 -12.02 -9.43 -35.19
N HIS A 252 -13.12 -9.91 -34.63
CA HIS A 252 -14.41 -9.21 -34.57
C HIS A 252 -14.77 -8.76 -33.15
N LEU A 253 -13.77 -8.60 -32.28
CA LEU A 253 -13.96 -8.13 -30.92
C LEU A 253 -14.47 -6.68 -30.90
N SER A 254 -15.29 -6.36 -29.90
CA SER A 254 -15.92 -5.06 -29.71
C SER A 254 -15.73 -4.54 -28.29
N SER A 255 -16.01 -3.25 -28.07
CA SER A 255 -16.06 -2.65 -26.72
C SER A 255 -17.02 -3.41 -25.80
N THR A 256 -18.14 -3.91 -26.33
CA THR A 256 -19.08 -4.75 -25.58
C THR A 256 -18.45 -6.05 -25.10
N SER A 257 -17.58 -6.68 -25.91
CA SER A 257 -16.88 -7.89 -25.51
C SER A 257 -15.91 -7.59 -24.36
N HIS A 258 -15.15 -6.48 -24.47
CA HIS A 258 -14.28 -5.98 -23.40
C HIS A 258 -15.05 -5.76 -22.09
N GLU A 259 -16.16 -5.01 -22.12
CA GLU A 259 -16.99 -4.70 -20.94
C GLU A 259 -17.54 -5.96 -20.25
N GLN A 260 -17.90 -6.99 -21.02
CA GLN A 260 -18.37 -8.27 -20.49
C GLN A 260 -17.28 -8.99 -19.70
N PHE A 261 -16.03 -9.03 -20.20
CA PHE A 261 -14.91 -9.62 -19.46
C PHE A 261 -14.58 -8.82 -18.20
N VAL A 262 -14.62 -7.49 -18.26
CA VAL A 262 -14.42 -6.63 -17.09
C VAL A 262 -15.48 -6.89 -16.02
N THR A 263 -16.75 -6.90 -16.39
CA THR A 263 -17.87 -7.13 -15.45
C THR A 263 -17.78 -8.53 -14.82
N LEU A 264 -17.43 -9.53 -15.62
CA LEU A 264 -17.29 -10.89 -15.13
C LEU A 264 -16.08 -11.04 -14.21
N SER A 265 -15.01 -10.27 -14.43
CA SER A 265 -13.85 -10.25 -13.52
C SER A 265 -14.21 -9.73 -12.12
N VAL A 266 -15.07 -8.71 -12.04
CA VAL A 266 -15.58 -8.18 -10.77
C VAL A 266 -16.46 -9.21 -10.08
N SER A 267 -17.31 -9.89 -10.85
CA SER A 267 -18.14 -10.98 -10.34
C SER A 267 -17.32 -12.17 -9.82
N ALA A 268 -16.23 -12.54 -10.51
CA ALA A 268 -15.29 -13.57 -10.06
C ALA A 268 -14.54 -13.17 -8.78
N GLN A 269 -14.17 -11.90 -8.65
CA GLN A 269 -13.60 -11.37 -7.42
C GLN A 269 -14.59 -11.46 -6.25
N GLY A 270 -15.85 -11.07 -6.47
CA GLY A 270 -16.93 -11.18 -5.47
C GLY A 270 -17.24 -12.63 -5.08
N ALA A 271 -17.10 -13.56 -6.02
CA ALA A 271 -17.25 -15.00 -5.79
C ALA A 271 -16.02 -15.67 -5.14
N LYS A 272 -15.01 -14.90 -4.71
CA LYS A 272 -13.76 -15.39 -4.12
C LYS A 272 -12.95 -16.31 -5.05
N LEU A 273 -12.94 -16.02 -6.37
CA LEU A 273 -12.13 -16.71 -7.38
C LEU A 273 -11.03 -15.76 -7.92
N PRO A 274 -10.00 -15.40 -7.12
CA PRO A 274 -9.02 -14.39 -7.49
C PRO A 274 -8.17 -14.74 -8.72
N ARG A 275 -7.81 -16.01 -8.93
CA ARG A 275 -7.09 -16.45 -10.14
C ARG A 275 -7.92 -16.25 -11.40
N LEU A 276 -9.20 -16.63 -11.34
CA LEU A 276 -10.15 -16.42 -12.44
C LEU A 276 -10.38 -14.92 -12.71
N ALA A 277 -10.53 -14.11 -11.65
CA ALA A 277 -10.68 -12.67 -11.78
C ALA A 277 -9.44 -11.99 -12.40
N LEU A 278 -8.23 -12.48 -12.11
CA LEU A 278 -7.01 -12.00 -12.75
C LEU A 278 -6.98 -12.38 -14.23
N ALA A 279 -7.24 -13.65 -14.55
CA ALA A 279 -7.26 -14.13 -15.94
C ALA A 279 -8.26 -13.35 -16.82
N LEU A 280 -9.47 -13.09 -16.30
CA LEU A 280 -10.48 -12.29 -16.99
C LEU A 280 -10.05 -10.83 -17.21
N ARG A 281 -9.31 -10.23 -16.27
CA ARG A 281 -8.73 -8.89 -16.43
C ARG A 281 -7.62 -8.85 -17.47
N SER A 282 -6.76 -9.87 -17.49
CA SER A 282 -5.71 -10.00 -18.52
C SER A 282 -6.31 -10.12 -19.93
N ILE A 283 -7.33 -10.97 -20.09
CA ILE A 283 -8.06 -11.09 -21.36
C ILE A 283 -8.69 -9.75 -21.75
N ALA A 284 -9.35 -9.05 -20.82
CA ALA A 284 -9.91 -7.73 -21.10
C ALA A 284 -8.82 -6.74 -21.57
N ALA A 285 -7.66 -6.70 -20.91
CA ALA A 285 -6.56 -5.84 -21.32
C ALA A 285 -6.04 -6.16 -22.74
N ASP A 286 -5.90 -7.45 -23.09
CA ASP A 286 -5.48 -7.87 -24.44
C ASP A 286 -6.55 -7.53 -25.52
N ILE A 287 -7.84 -7.59 -25.16
CA ILE A 287 -8.93 -7.11 -26.04
C ILE A 287 -8.83 -5.59 -26.25
N ASP A 288 -8.58 -4.81 -25.19
CA ASP A 288 -8.43 -3.35 -25.29
C ASP A 288 -7.25 -2.94 -26.18
N LEU A 289 -6.10 -3.64 -26.07
CA LEU A 289 -4.96 -3.46 -26.98
C LEU A 289 -5.35 -3.73 -28.44
N SER A 290 -6.11 -4.81 -28.67
CA SER A 290 -6.59 -5.19 -30.01
C SER A 290 -7.54 -4.14 -30.60
N LEU A 291 -8.45 -3.59 -29.79
CA LEU A 291 -9.38 -2.53 -30.21
C LEU A 291 -8.65 -1.23 -30.56
N LYS A 292 -7.58 -0.92 -29.83
CA LYS A 292 -6.73 0.26 -30.07
C LYS A 292 -5.73 0.08 -31.22
N ARG A 293 -5.66 -1.13 -31.82
CA ARG A 293 -4.67 -1.51 -32.84
C ARG A 293 -3.23 -1.24 -32.36
N ASP A 294 -2.98 -1.50 -31.09
CA ASP A 294 -1.66 -1.33 -30.50
C ASP A 294 -0.67 -2.34 -31.10
N ALA A 295 0.59 -1.95 -31.27
CA ALA A 295 1.65 -2.86 -31.75
C ALA A 295 1.88 -4.05 -30.80
N ALA A 296 1.50 -3.88 -29.53
CA ALA A 296 1.51 -4.90 -28.50
C ALA A 296 0.37 -5.94 -28.62
N ALA A 297 -0.62 -5.73 -29.49
CA ALA A 297 -1.76 -6.64 -29.65
C ALA A 297 -1.31 -7.96 -30.30
N ASP A 298 -1.60 -9.07 -29.63
CA ASP A 298 -1.22 -10.41 -30.06
C ASP A 298 -2.43 -11.35 -29.95
N THR A 299 -2.95 -11.76 -31.11
CA THR A 299 -4.14 -12.61 -31.19
C THR A 299 -3.86 -14.05 -30.77
N GLU A 300 -2.65 -14.56 -31.03
CA GLU A 300 -2.26 -15.91 -30.65
C GLU A 300 -2.15 -16.01 -29.12
N ARG A 301 -1.50 -15.02 -28.49
CA ARG A 301 -1.44 -14.91 -27.03
C ARG A 301 -2.83 -14.79 -26.41
N LEU A 302 -3.70 -13.94 -26.97
CA LEU A 302 -5.07 -13.79 -26.49
C LEU A 302 -5.85 -15.12 -26.56
N PHE A 303 -5.76 -15.83 -27.69
CA PHE A 303 -6.38 -17.15 -27.84
C PHE A 303 -5.84 -18.15 -26.81
N GLY A 304 -4.52 -18.19 -26.63
CA GLY A 304 -3.86 -19.02 -25.63
C GLY A 304 -4.36 -18.73 -24.22
N GLN A 305 -4.46 -17.46 -23.83
CA GLN A 305 -5.00 -17.08 -22.51
C GLN A 305 -6.46 -17.48 -22.34
N MET A 306 -7.29 -17.33 -23.37
CA MET A 306 -8.69 -17.77 -23.34
C MET A 306 -8.81 -19.29 -23.16
N ALA A 307 -7.97 -20.06 -23.85
CA ALA A 307 -7.92 -21.52 -23.72
C ALA A 307 -7.48 -21.96 -22.30
N HIS A 308 -6.43 -21.35 -21.75
CA HIS A 308 -5.99 -21.63 -20.37
C HIS A 308 -7.06 -21.27 -19.34
N THR A 309 -7.75 -20.14 -19.54
CA THR A 309 -8.85 -19.71 -18.66
C THR A 309 -10.03 -20.68 -18.75
N PHE A 310 -10.33 -21.20 -19.94
CA PHE A 310 -11.35 -22.22 -20.12
C PHE A 310 -10.99 -23.52 -19.39
N ALA A 311 -9.75 -23.99 -19.52
CA ALA A 311 -9.25 -25.17 -18.80
C ALA A 311 -9.31 -24.98 -17.27
N LEU A 312 -9.01 -23.77 -16.78
CA LEU A 312 -9.17 -23.44 -15.36
C LEU A 312 -10.64 -23.55 -14.92
N CYS A 313 -11.59 -23.06 -15.73
CA CYS A 313 -13.01 -23.20 -15.44
C CYS A 313 -13.46 -24.67 -15.41
N GLU A 314 -12.99 -25.51 -16.33
CA GLU A 314 -13.27 -26.96 -16.34
C GLU A 314 -12.74 -27.63 -15.06
N ALA A 315 -11.50 -27.34 -14.66
CA ALA A 315 -10.92 -27.87 -13.43
C ALA A 315 -11.69 -27.42 -12.17
N LEU A 316 -12.15 -26.16 -12.14
CA LEU A 316 -12.99 -25.66 -11.05
C LEU A 316 -14.37 -26.34 -11.02
N GLN A 317 -14.96 -26.63 -12.18
CA GLN A 317 -16.25 -27.35 -12.24
C GLN A 317 -16.13 -28.78 -11.72
N GLN A 318 -15.05 -29.49 -12.06
CA GLN A 318 -14.82 -30.86 -11.60
C GLN A 318 -14.58 -30.95 -10.09
N THR A 319 -14.14 -29.86 -9.47
CA THR A 319 -13.86 -29.79 -8.03
C THR A 319 -15.00 -29.13 -7.23
N ALA A 320 -16.09 -28.74 -7.87
CA ALA A 320 -17.26 -28.21 -7.19
C ALA A 320 -17.87 -29.25 -6.21
N PRO A 321 -18.40 -28.83 -5.06
CA PRO A 321 -18.57 -27.45 -4.57
C PRO A 321 -17.35 -26.90 -3.80
N SER A 322 -16.31 -27.71 -3.57
CA SER A 322 -15.14 -27.36 -2.76
C SER A 322 -13.92 -27.08 -3.64
N TYR A 323 -13.70 -25.81 -3.94
CA TYR A 323 -12.62 -25.41 -4.85
C TYR A 323 -11.24 -25.40 -4.15
N PRO A 324 -10.25 -26.19 -4.63
CA PRO A 324 -8.91 -26.21 -4.07
C PRO A 324 -8.20 -24.86 -4.18
N VAL A 325 -7.44 -24.50 -3.15
CA VAL A 325 -6.69 -23.23 -3.07
C VAL A 325 -5.76 -23.02 -4.25
N HIS A 326 -5.14 -24.09 -4.77
CA HIS A 326 -4.24 -24.01 -5.93
C HIS A 326 -4.96 -23.67 -7.26
N LEU A 327 -6.26 -23.97 -7.37
CA LEU A 327 -7.09 -23.60 -8.53
C LEU A 327 -7.71 -22.21 -8.35
N VAL A 328 -8.22 -21.91 -7.16
CA VAL A 328 -8.84 -20.62 -6.81
C VAL A 328 -7.82 -19.49 -6.84
N GLY A 329 -6.57 -19.79 -6.47
CA GLY A 329 -5.52 -18.82 -6.19
C GLY A 329 -5.76 -18.08 -4.88
N GLN A 330 -4.78 -17.29 -4.47
CA GLN A 330 -4.86 -16.45 -3.30
C GLN A 330 -4.82 -14.98 -3.72
N ALA A 331 -5.66 -14.14 -3.10
CA ALA A 331 -5.53 -12.70 -3.28
C ALA A 331 -4.21 -12.26 -2.60
N LYS A 332 -3.17 -11.97 -3.40
CA LYS A 332 -1.87 -11.48 -2.91
C LYS A 332 -2.08 -10.23 -2.04
N ARG A 333 -2.13 -10.42 -0.72
CA ARG A 333 -2.15 -9.35 0.29
C ARG A 333 -1.30 -9.67 1.52
N HIS A 334 -0.59 -10.80 1.54
CA HIS A 334 0.24 -11.17 2.66
C HIS A 334 1.62 -11.60 2.13
N TYR A 335 2.64 -10.81 2.48
CA TYR A 335 4.02 -11.23 2.40
C TYR A 335 4.36 -11.82 3.77
N ASP A 336 4.31 -13.14 3.87
CA ASP A 336 4.82 -13.80 5.06
C ASP A 336 6.32 -13.55 5.16
N ASN A 337 6.79 -13.12 6.33
CA ASN A 337 8.22 -13.07 6.61
C ASN A 337 8.71 -14.51 6.80
N MET A 338 8.85 -15.21 5.69
CA MET A 338 9.44 -16.53 5.64
C MET A 338 10.91 -16.37 6.06
N GLY A 339 11.32 -17.09 7.09
CA GLY A 339 12.72 -17.12 7.53
C GLY A 339 13.64 -17.71 6.46
N ARG A 340 14.79 -18.25 6.86
CA ARG A 340 15.67 -18.93 5.89
C ARG A 340 14.96 -20.18 5.34
N LEU A 341 14.47 -20.09 4.12
CA LEU A 341 13.89 -21.21 3.39
C LEU A 341 14.99 -22.10 2.80
N LYS A 342 14.81 -23.41 2.91
CA LYS A 342 15.63 -24.40 2.21
C LYS A 342 14.94 -24.78 0.91
N LEU A 343 15.29 -24.04 -0.14
CA LEU A 343 14.69 -24.18 -1.46
C LEU A 343 15.62 -24.97 -2.39
N ILE A 344 15.04 -25.92 -3.13
CA ILE A 344 15.72 -26.62 -4.21
C ILE A 344 15.33 -25.94 -5.51
N GLY A 345 16.31 -25.41 -6.25
CA GLY A 345 16.06 -24.81 -7.56
C GLY A 345 15.61 -25.90 -8.55
N MET A 346 14.40 -25.76 -9.08
CA MET A 346 13.82 -26.70 -10.06
C MET A 346 14.04 -26.23 -11.50
N GLY A 347 14.10 -24.92 -11.70
CA GLY A 347 14.33 -24.32 -13.01
C GLY A 347 14.07 -22.82 -12.99
N ALA A 348 14.40 -22.16 -14.09
CA ALA A 348 14.11 -20.75 -14.27
C ALA A 348 13.71 -20.49 -15.72
N TYR A 349 12.72 -19.62 -15.93
CA TYR A 349 12.33 -19.19 -17.26
C TYR A 349 12.40 -17.66 -17.36
N PRO A 350 13.09 -17.13 -18.38
CA PRO A 350 13.15 -15.71 -18.62
C PRO A 350 11.82 -15.21 -19.17
N TRP A 351 11.47 -13.98 -18.84
CA TRP A 351 10.35 -13.27 -19.44
C TRP A 351 10.73 -11.81 -19.70
N GLN A 352 10.04 -11.20 -20.65
CA GLN A 352 10.18 -9.79 -20.95
C GLN A 352 8.79 -9.17 -21.10
N THR A 353 8.56 -8.03 -20.44
CA THR A 353 7.34 -7.25 -20.62
C THR A 353 7.48 -6.34 -21.83
N GLN A 354 6.34 -5.97 -22.42
CA GLN A 354 6.26 -5.01 -23.52
C GLN A 354 6.75 -3.61 -23.12
N SER A 355 6.77 -3.30 -21.82
CA SER A 355 7.36 -2.07 -21.25
C SER A 355 8.89 -2.11 -21.11
N GLY A 356 9.56 -3.16 -21.60
CA GLY A 356 11.02 -3.28 -21.60
C GLY A 356 11.61 -3.87 -20.30
N TYR A 357 10.79 -4.37 -19.37
CA TYR A 357 11.35 -5.08 -18.23
C TYR A 357 11.71 -6.49 -18.64
N SER A 358 12.90 -6.93 -18.28
CA SER A 358 13.29 -8.33 -18.36
C SER A 358 13.32 -8.90 -16.95
N GLY A 359 12.92 -10.13 -16.80
CA GLY A 359 12.95 -10.81 -15.51
C GLY A 359 13.18 -12.29 -15.67
N LEU A 360 13.44 -12.91 -14.52
CA LEU A 360 13.57 -14.34 -14.39
C LEU A 360 12.54 -14.79 -13.36
N THR A 361 11.67 -15.71 -13.75
CA THR A 361 10.89 -16.47 -12.76
C THR A 361 11.64 -17.76 -12.47
N VAL A 362 12.05 -17.93 -11.22
CA VAL A 362 12.72 -19.12 -10.72
C VAL A 362 11.71 -19.96 -9.96
N LEU A 363 11.61 -21.23 -10.34
CA LEU A 363 10.79 -22.23 -9.67
C LEU A 363 11.64 -22.95 -8.63
N PHE A 364 11.15 -22.94 -7.40
CA PHE A 364 11.76 -23.60 -6.27
C PHE A 364 10.84 -24.69 -5.72
N TRP A 365 11.41 -25.79 -5.27
CA TRP A 365 10.75 -26.78 -4.44
C TRP A 365 11.13 -26.56 -2.98
N ASP A 366 10.15 -26.32 -2.12
CA ASP A 366 10.34 -26.30 -0.68
C ASP A 366 10.15 -27.72 -0.13
N ALA A 367 11.24 -28.33 0.32
CA ALA A 367 11.23 -29.68 0.86
C ALA A 367 10.49 -29.79 2.21
N VAL A 368 10.38 -28.68 2.96
CA VAL A 368 9.69 -28.64 4.26
C VAL A 368 8.19 -28.45 4.06
N ALA A 369 7.81 -27.49 3.21
CA ALA A 369 6.40 -27.22 2.91
C ALA A 369 5.79 -28.21 1.88
N GLN A 370 6.62 -29.03 1.24
CA GLN A 370 6.22 -29.95 0.16
C GLN A 370 5.42 -29.23 -0.93
N ALA A 371 5.87 -28.03 -1.29
CA ALA A 371 5.17 -27.14 -2.20
C ALA A 371 6.14 -26.44 -3.16
N PHE A 372 5.63 -26.11 -4.35
CA PHE A 372 6.34 -25.26 -5.29
C PHE A 372 6.20 -23.79 -4.90
N THR A 373 7.32 -23.07 -4.90
CA THR A 373 7.40 -21.63 -4.68
C THR A 373 8.00 -20.97 -5.91
N GLU A 374 7.44 -19.84 -6.34
CA GLU A 374 8.01 -19.02 -7.40
C GLU A 374 8.74 -17.81 -6.81
N GLY A 375 9.94 -17.52 -7.30
CA GLY A 375 10.65 -16.27 -7.07
C GLY A 375 10.72 -15.48 -8.36
N ASN A 376 10.37 -14.20 -8.32
CA ASN A 376 10.50 -13.31 -9.47
C ASN A 376 11.63 -12.32 -9.22
N GLU A 377 12.62 -12.33 -10.10
CA GLU A 377 13.64 -11.28 -10.18
C GLU A 377 13.34 -10.44 -11.42
N GLN A 378 13.27 -9.12 -11.25
CA GLN A 378 12.94 -8.21 -12.35
C GLN A 378 13.96 -7.07 -12.39
N THR A 379 14.47 -6.82 -13.58
CA THR A 379 15.35 -5.68 -13.89
C THR A 379 14.72 -4.83 -14.99
N CYS A 380 14.74 -3.52 -14.79
CA CYS A 380 14.30 -2.57 -15.81
C CYS A 380 15.50 -2.26 -16.73
N THR A 381 15.41 -2.60 -18.01
CA THR A 381 16.53 -2.44 -18.96
C THR A 381 16.79 -0.98 -19.39
N THR A 382 16.37 0.03 -18.62
CA THR A 382 16.69 1.43 -18.96
C THR A 382 18.04 1.93 -18.43
N ARG A 383 18.78 1.16 -17.63
CA ARG A 383 20.17 1.45 -17.26
C ARG A 383 20.92 0.15 -16.94
N TYR A 384 22.18 0.10 -17.39
CA TYR A 384 23.20 -0.95 -17.14
C TYR A 384 23.14 -2.20 -18.03
N ILE A 385 23.64 -2.06 -19.26
CA ILE A 385 24.59 -3.03 -19.84
C ILE A 385 25.65 -2.21 -20.57
N ASP A 386 26.62 -1.70 -19.82
CA ASP A 386 27.91 -1.19 -20.35
C ASP A 386 28.93 -1.19 -19.20
N SER A 387 29.15 -2.37 -18.64
CA SER A 387 30.31 -2.70 -17.80
C SER A 387 30.13 -4.15 -17.38
N TYR A 388 31.12 -5.00 -17.61
CA TYR A 388 31.14 -6.47 -17.46
C TYR A 388 30.81 -7.29 -18.72
N LEU A 389 31.52 -6.98 -19.80
CA LEU A 389 32.14 -8.03 -20.60
C LEU A 389 33.65 -7.94 -20.37
N PRO A 390 34.34 -8.98 -19.86
CA PRO A 390 35.78 -9.07 -20.02
C PRO A 390 36.05 -9.33 -21.51
N GLU A 391 36.61 -8.35 -22.20
CA GLU A 391 37.17 -8.53 -23.53
C GLU A 391 38.41 -9.45 -23.45
N ASN A 392 38.43 -10.45 -24.33
CA ASN A 392 39.53 -11.32 -24.75
C ASN A 392 40.13 -12.36 -23.79
N PRO A 393 39.98 -13.65 -24.13
CA PRO A 393 40.95 -14.68 -23.88
C PRO A 393 41.48 -15.23 -25.23
N ASP A 394 42.16 -14.40 -26.03
CA ASP A 394 42.85 -14.84 -27.24
C ASP A 394 44.20 -14.10 -27.37
N GLU A 395 45.20 -14.57 -26.63
CA GLU A 395 46.62 -14.42 -26.99
C GLU A 395 47.28 -15.79 -26.84
N GLU A 396 47.03 -16.66 -27.81
CA GLU A 396 48.03 -17.62 -28.26
C GLU A 396 49.16 -16.82 -28.89
N ASP A 397 50.33 -16.77 -28.23
CA ASP A 397 51.57 -16.48 -28.92
C ASP A 397 52.58 -17.60 -28.68
N VAL A 398 53.10 -18.05 -29.81
CA VAL A 398 53.87 -19.26 -30.08
C VAL A 398 55.35 -18.87 -30.14
N GLN A 399 56.22 -19.71 -29.54
CA GLN A 399 57.68 -19.84 -29.76
C GLN A 399 58.56 -18.65 -29.27
N ALA A 400 59.70 -18.85 -28.61
CA ALA A 400 60.66 -19.96 -28.56
C ALA A 400 61.36 -20.02 -27.19
#